data_AF-A0A7X5WPI8-F1
#
_entry.id   AF-A0A7X5WPI8-F1
#
_cell.length_a   1.000
_cell.length_b   1.000
_cell.length_c   1.000
_cell.angle_alpha   90.00
_cell.angle_beta   90.00
_cell.angle_gamma   90.00
#
_symmetry.space_group_name_H-M   'P 1'
#
loop_
_entity.id
_entity.type
_entity.pdbx_description
1 polymer ?
#
loop_
_entity_poly.entity_id
_entity_poly.type
_entity_poly.pdbx_seq_one_letter_code
_entity_poly.pdbx_strand_id
1 'polypeptide(L)' 'EADALMLVTAGGRVTRVAADSVPLQGRRARGRRMAELEPGDRVVEVTRAEGRGGAPARDRPASDGGDQLDLLG' A
#
# COMPACT_ATOMS: atom_id res chain seq x y z
N GLU A 1 11.88 15.02 13.83
CA GLU A 1 11.61 13.67 13.29
C GLU A 1 10.33 13.76 12.48
N ALA A 2 10.25 13.15 11.29
CA ALA A 2 9.06 13.24 10.44
C ALA A 2 8.21 11.98 10.65
N ASP A 3 6.96 12.16 11.10
CA ASP A 3 6.04 11.06 11.34
C ASP A 3 5.63 10.38 10.03
N ALA A 4 5.52 9.05 10.07
CA ALA A 4 5.06 8.25 8.95
C ALA A 4 4.14 7.12 9.41
N LEU A 5 3.36 6.61 8.48
CA LEU A 5 2.50 5.43 8.62
C LEU A 5 2.97 4.34 7.66
N MET A 6 2.76 3.09 8.03
CA MET A 6 2.91 1.93 7.15
C MET A 6 1.54 1.31 6.94
N LEU A 7 1.16 1.10 5.69
CA LEU A 7 -0.04 0.36 5.29
C LEU A 7 0.41 -0.99 4.74
N VAL A 8 -0.19 -2.07 5.24
CA VAL A 8 0.07 -3.44 4.78
C VAL A 8 -1.19 -4.01 4.15
N THR A 9 -1.06 -4.60 2.96
CA THR A 9 -2.16 -5.27 2.26
C THR A 9 -2.15 -6.78 2.48
N ALA A 10 -3.27 -7.45 2.23
CA ALA A 10 -3.39 -8.91 2.34
C ALA A 10 -2.44 -9.62 1.37
N GLY A 11 -2.17 -9.02 0.20
CA GLY A 11 -1.15 -9.46 -0.76
C GLY A 11 0.31 -9.26 -0.29
N GLY A 12 0.53 -8.76 0.93
CA GLY A 12 1.86 -8.57 1.51
C GLY A 12 2.58 -7.30 1.06
N ARG A 13 1.89 -6.39 0.36
CA ARG A 13 2.47 -5.12 -0.07
C ARG A 13 2.50 -4.12 1.09
N VAL A 14 3.63 -3.42 1.23
CA VAL A 14 3.86 -2.47 2.31
C VAL A 14 4.14 -1.08 1.77
N THR A 15 3.26 -0.13 2.06
CA THR A 15 3.37 1.26 1.58
C THR A 15 3.65 2.21 2.75
N ARG A 16 4.71 3.00 2.64
CA ARG A 16 5.02 4.09 3.59
C ARG A 16 4.31 5.36 3.16
N VAL A 17 3.60 5.99 4.09
CA VAL A 17 2.85 7.24 3.88
C VAL A 17 3.38 8.29 4.85
N ALA A 18 3.77 9.46 4.35
CA ALA A 18 4.17 10.58 5.20
C ALA A 18 2.93 11.13 5.93
N ALA A 19 3.04 11.39 7.23
CA ALA A 19 1.88 11.80 8.04
C ALA A 19 1.31 13.16 7.61
N ASP A 20 2.17 14.06 7.12
CA ASP A 20 1.79 15.37 6.58
C ASP A 20 1.01 15.30 5.25
N SER A 21 1.13 14.20 4.50
CA SER A 21 0.36 13.96 3.28
C SER A 21 -1.11 13.58 3.55
N VAL A 22 -1.43 13.26 4.81
CA VAL A 22 -2.78 12.88 5.24
C VAL A 22 -3.63 14.14 5.44
N PRO A 23 -4.72 14.32 4.68
CA PRO A 23 -5.55 15.51 4.83
C PRO A 23 -6.28 15.50 6.17
N LEU A 24 -6.30 16.64 6.85
CA LEU A 24 -7.16 16.86 8.00
C LEU A 24 -8.62 16.88 7.53
N GLN A 25 -9.42 15.93 8.01
CA GLN A 25 -10.83 15.80 7.63
C GLN A 25 -11.69 15.54 8.87
N GLY A 26 -12.93 16.03 8.84
CA GLY A 26 -13.88 15.83 9.94
C GLY A 26 -14.30 14.36 10.07
N ARG A 27 -14.72 13.94 11.28
CA ARG A 27 -15.01 12.54 11.63
C ARG A 27 -16.03 11.84 10.73
N ARG A 28 -16.94 12.58 10.09
CA ARG A 28 -17.97 12.03 9.17
C ARG A 28 -17.54 12.02 7.69
N ALA A 29 -16.28 12.36 7.40
CA ALA A 29 -15.76 12.33 6.04
C ALA A 29 -15.47 10.90 5.57
N ARG A 30 -15.52 10.70 4.25
CA ARG A 30 -15.18 9.43 3.61
C ARG A 30 -13.67 9.11 3.63
N GLY A 31 -12.82 10.12 3.79
CA GLY A 31 -11.37 9.97 3.64
C GLY A 31 -10.88 10.19 2.21
N ARG A 32 -9.56 10.32 2.06
CA ARG A 32 -8.84 10.25 0.78
C ARG A 32 -8.25 8.84 0.61
N ARG A 33 -8.17 8.34 -0.62
CA ARG A 33 -7.40 7.14 -0.93
C ARG A 33 -5.90 7.39 -0.73
N MET A 34 -5.27 6.55 0.09
CA MET A 34 -3.84 6.67 0.43
C MET A 34 -2.92 5.76 -0.38
N ALA A 35 -3.46 4.65 -0.89
CA ALA A 35 -2.74 3.69 -1.71
C ALA A 35 -3.67 3.13 -2.80
N GLU A 36 -3.11 2.90 -4.00
CA GLU A 36 -3.73 2.02 -4.99
C GLU A 36 -3.86 0.62 -4.40
N LEU A 37 -4.83 -0.22 -4.79
CA LEU A 37 -4.90 -1.61 -4.34
C LEU A 37 -5.16 -2.46 -5.57
N GLU A 38 -4.50 -3.61 -5.67
CA GLU A 38 -4.76 -4.56 -6.74
C GLU A 38 -6.20 -5.12 -6.64
N PRO A 39 -6.79 -5.57 -7.76
CA PRO A 39 -8.10 -6.19 -7.73
C PRO A 39 -8.17 -7.36 -6.74
N GLY A 40 -9.13 -7.29 -5.80
CA GLY A 40 -9.30 -8.31 -4.75
C GLY A 40 -8.38 -8.17 -3.54
N ASP A 41 -7.43 -7.23 -3.55
CA ASP A 41 -6.58 -6.93 -2.40
C ASP A 41 -7.29 -5.99 -1.41
N ARG A 42 -6.82 -5.98 -0.16
CA ARG A 42 -7.34 -5.14 0.91
C ARG A 42 -6.25 -4.76 1.90
N VAL A 43 -6.40 -3.60 2.53
CA VAL A 43 -5.54 -3.23 3.68
C VAL A 43 -5.89 -4.12 4.86
N VAL A 44 -4.89 -4.71 5.49
CA VAL A 44 -5.01 -5.56 6.68
C VAL A 44 -4.38 -4.94 7.92
N GLU A 45 -3.43 -4.02 7.75
CA GLU A 45 -2.75 -3.35 8.87
C GLU A 45 -2.42 -1.90 8.54
N VAL A 46 -2.53 -1.04 9.55
CA VAL A 46 -2.00 0.33 9.54
C VAL A 46 -1.25 0.55 10.86
N THR A 47 0.02 0.93 10.78
CA THR A 47 0.85 1.16 11.97
C THR A 47 1.67 2.44 11.83
N ARG A 48 2.09 3.02 12.96
CA ARG A 48 3.04 4.14 12.96
C ARG A 48 4.42 3.62 12.60
N ALA A 49 5.09 4.30 11.68
CA ALA A 49 6.49 4.05 11.39
C ALA A 49 7.37 4.98 12.22
N GLU A 50 8.35 4.40 12.91
CA GLU A 50 9.41 5.14 13.60
C GLU A 50 10.69 5.12 12.74
N GLY A 51 11.50 6.17 12.79
CA GLY A 51 12.82 6.23 12.14
C GLY A 51 12.87 6.72 10.68
N ARG A 52 14.07 7.16 10.27
CA ARG A 52 14.38 7.76 8.96
C ARG A 52 14.48 6.65 7.89
N GLY A 53 13.53 6.64 6.95
CA GLY A 53 13.69 6.08 5.61
C GLY A 53 13.85 4.57 5.50
N GLY A 54 12.73 3.84 5.49
CA GLY A 54 12.66 2.61 4.71
C GLY A 54 12.45 3.00 3.25
N ALA A 55 13.29 2.51 2.32
CA ALA A 55 12.96 2.57 0.90
C ALA A 55 11.53 2.05 0.72
N PRO A 56 10.68 2.65 -0.14
CA PRO A 56 9.38 2.06 -0.42
C PRO A 56 9.62 0.58 -0.76
N ALA A 57 8.83 -0.32 -0.17
CA ALA A 57 8.88 -1.70 -0.58
C ALA A 57 8.73 -1.67 -2.10
N ARG A 58 9.79 -2.04 -2.83
CA ARG A 58 9.78 -1.97 -4.28
C ARG A 58 8.55 -2.74 -4.70
N ASP A 59 7.67 -2.10 -5.47
CA ASP A 59 6.57 -2.78 -6.13
C ASP A 59 7.24 -3.81 -7.05
N ARG A 60 7.42 -5.02 -6.53
CA ARG A 60 7.70 -6.16 -7.37
C ARG A 60 6.31 -6.55 -7.82
N PRO A 61 5.92 -6.27 -9.08
CA PRO A 61 4.63 -6.75 -9.55
C PRO A 61 4.60 -8.24 -9.22
N ALA A 62 3.55 -8.67 -8.53
CA ALA A 62 3.28 -10.09 -8.37
C ALA A 62 3.37 -10.66 -9.79
N SER A 63 4.31 -11.58 -10.01
CA SER A 63 4.51 -12.20 -11.31
C SER A 63 3.16 -12.74 -11.76
N ASP A 64 2.59 -12.10 -12.77
CA ASP A 64 1.32 -12.48 -13.36
C ASP A 64 1.53 -13.82 -14.05
N GLY A 65 1.30 -14.90 -13.30
CA GLY A 65 1.54 -16.28 -13.71
C GLY A 65 0.41 -16.85 -14.57
N GLY A 66 -0.33 -16.00 -15.28
CA GLY A 66 -1.55 -16.38 -16.01
C GLY A 66 -1.35 -16.73 -17.49
N ASP A 67 -0.31 -16.22 -18.14
CA ASP A 67 -0.36 -16.06 -19.60
C ASP A 67 0.36 -17.17 -20.39
N GLN A 68 0.97 -18.15 -19.71
CA GLN A 68 1.82 -19.16 -20.39
C GLN A 68 1.04 -20.38 -20.92
N LEU A 69 -0.26 -20.51 -20.63
CA LEU A 69 -1.05 -21.68 -21.05
C LEU A 69 -1.67 -21.55 -22.46
N ASP A 70 -1.59 -20.38 -23.11
CA ASP A 70 -2.15 -20.14 -24.45
C ASP A 70 -1.18 -20.46 -25.60
N LEU A 71 0.02 -20.96 -25.31
CA LEU A 71 1.07 -21.30 -26.30
C LEU A 71 1.22 -22.80 -26.58
N LEU A 72 0.34 -23.63 -26.02
CA LEU A 72 0.25 -25.06 -26.35
C LEU A 72 -0.95 -25.31 -27.27
N GLY A 73 -0.90 -24.68 -28.45
CA GLY A 73 -1.72 -25.02 -29.61
C GLY A 73 -0.89 -25.78 -30.64
#